data_AF-A0A3B0XJA8-F1
#
_entry.id   AF-A0A3B0XJA8-F1
#
_cell.length_a   1.000
_cell.length_b   1.000
_cell.length_c   1.000
_cell.angle_alpha   90.00
_cell.angle_beta   90.00
_cell.angle_gamma   90.00
#
_symmetry.space_group_name_H-M   'P 1'
#
loop_
_entity.id
_entity.type
_entity.pdbx_description
1 polymer ?
#
loop_
_entity_poly.entity_id
_entity_poly.type
_entity_poly.pdbx_seq_one_letter_code
_entity_poly.pdbx_strand_id
1 'polypeptide(L)'
;MYMSHYQVVQQQGVYQQFNGVVFSDVSFGFMPAFKNIKEQQVHLSKDGNGALSVMHLFDGLPEHWIQEKDRQGKALSLKSEVIAGFMRNAQFYTLSEIMHDISDS
;
A
#
# COMPACT_ATOMS: atom_id res chain seq x y z
N MET A 1 23.37 2.41 -29.12
CA MET A 1 21.95 2.01 -29.19
C MET A 1 21.47 1.90 -27.75
N TYR A 2 20.86 2.96 -27.22
CA TYR A 2 20.41 3.02 -25.82
C TYR A 2 19.09 2.24 -25.71
N MET A 3 19.09 1.15 -24.93
CA MET A 3 17.86 0.43 -24.62
C MET A 3 17.09 1.17 -23.51
N SER A 4 15.81 1.43 -23.81
CA SER A 4 14.86 2.22 -23.05
C SER A 4 14.32 1.53 -21.80
N HIS A 5 14.04 2.35 -20.80
CA HIS A 5 13.65 2.10 -19.41
C HIS A 5 12.27 1.44 -19.17
N TYR A 6 11.70 0.68 -20.12
CA TYR A 6 10.26 0.31 -20.09
C TYR A 6 9.96 -1.19 -20.15
N GLN A 7 10.71 -2.03 -19.43
CA GLN A 7 10.34 -3.44 -19.33
C GLN A 7 10.61 -4.01 -17.94
N VAL A 8 9.75 -3.73 -16.96
CA VAL A 8 9.20 -4.73 -16.01
C VAL A 8 7.92 -4.16 -15.37
N VAL A 9 6.76 -4.26 -16.04
CA VAL A 9 5.46 -4.14 -15.34
C VAL A 9 4.48 -5.16 -15.93
N GLN A 10 4.70 -6.42 -15.61
CA GLN A 10 3.65 -7.44 -15.67
C GLN A 10 3.62 -8.14 -14.32
N GLN A 11 2.70 -7.73 -13.46
CA GLN A 11 1.90 -8.63 -12.64
C GLN A 11 0.88 -7.84 -11.79
N GLN A 12 -0.40 -8.09 -12.11
CA GLN A 12 -1.53 -8.08 -11.18
C GLN A 12 -2.15 -6.71 -10.80
N GLY A 13 -2.90 -6.14 -11.75
CA GLY A 13 -4.36 -6.02 -11.63
C GLY A 13 -4.96 -5.37 -10.38
N VAL A 14 -4.71 -4.08 -10.15
CA VAL A 14 -5.75 -3.04 -9.88
C VAL A 14 -5.15 -1.69 -10.31
N TYR A 15 -5.03 -1.45 -11.61
CA TYR A 15 -4.92 -0.07 -12.09
C TYR A 15 -6.35 0.45 -12.18
N GLN A 16 -6.83 1.13 -11.13
CA GLN A 16 -7.94 2.03 -11.29
C GLN A 16 -7.48 3.12 -12.26
N GLN A 17 -7.98 3.02 -13.49
CA GLN A 17 -7.79 4.00 -14.56
C GLN A 17 -8.19 5.38 -14.04
N PHE A 18 -7.19 6.23 -13.75
CA PHE A 18 -7.40 7.67 -13.67
C PHE A 18 -7.17 8.27 -15.06
N ASN A 19 -8.03 9.21 -15.44
CA ASN A 19 -7.92 10.04 -16.64
C ASN A 19 -6.65 10.91 -16.58
N GLY A 20 -5.48 10.30 -16.81
CA GLY A 20 -4.21 10.99 -17.06
C GLY A 20 -3.44 11.49 -15.85
N VAL A 21 -3.91 11.32 -14.60
CA VAL A 21 -3.16 11.65 -13.38
C VAL A 21 -2.75 10.35 -12.70
N VAL A 22 -1.45 10.07 -12.70
CA VAL A 22 -0.90 8.91 -11.99
C VAL A 22 -0.93 9.24 -10.50
N PHE A 23 -1.39 8.33 -9.65
CA PHE A 23 -1.46 8.55 -8.19
C PHE A 23 -0.11 9.01 -7.57
N SER A 24 1.01 8.78 -8.28
CA SER A 24 2.34 9.30 -7.95
C SER A 24 2.40 10.83 -7.82
N ASP A 25 1.55 11.57 -8.53
CA ASP A 25 1.60 13.04 -8.54
C ASP A 25 0.85 13.64 -7.34
N VAL A 26 -0.10 12.89 -6.77
CA VAL A 26 -0.90 13.26 -5.59
C VAL A 26 -0.41 12.62 -4.29
N SER A 27 0.51 11.66 -4.38
CA SER A 27 1.04 10.90 -3.25
C SER A 27 2.14 11.62 -2.46
N PHE A 28 2.48 12.87 -2.80
CA PHE A 28 3.51 13.62 -2.06
C PHE A 28 3.11 13.79 -0.59
N GLY A 29 3.74 13.01 0.29
CA GLY A 29 3.48 12.98 1.73
C GLY A 29 2.52 11.88 2.21
N PHE A 30 2.03 11.00 1.33
CA PHE A 30 1.27 9.81 1.70
C PHE A 30 2.16 8.56 1.66
N MET A 31 2.30 7.90 2.81
CA MET A 31 3.07 6.67 2.93
C MET A 31 2.14 5.47 3.00
N PRO A 32 2.28 4.44 2.15
CA PRO A 32 1.46 3.23 2.23
C PRO A 32 1.50 2.60 3.62
N ALA A 33 0.34 2.20 4.12
CA ALA A 33 0.18 1.65 5.46
C ALA A 33 -0.99 0.67 5.55
N PHE A 34 -1.01 -0.10 6.63
CA PHE A 34 -2.10 -1.00 6.99
C PHE A 34 -2.61 -0.64 8.39
N LYS A 35 -3.91 -0.70 8.58
CA LYS A 35 -4.55 -0.49 9.88
C LYS A 35 -5.36 -1.71 10.27
N ASN A 36 -5.14 -2.21 11.48
CA ASN A 36 -6.05 -3.17 12.10
C ASN A 36 -7.21 -2.40 12.73
N ILE A 37 -8.43 -2.60 12.25
CA ILE A 37 -9.61 -1.86 12.71
C ILE A 37 -10.10 -2.30 14.10
N LYS A 38 -9.75 -3.52 14.54
CA LYS A 38 -10.10 -3.99 15.89
C LYS A 38 -9.16 -3.40 16.92
N GLU A 39 -7.86 -3.44 16.65
CA GLU A 39 -6.83 -3.00 17.60
C GLU A 39 -6.42 -1.53 17.44
N GLN A 40 -6.91 -0.87 16.38
CA GLN A 40 -6.55 0.50 15.98
C GLN A 40 -5.05 0.73 15.73
N GLN A 41 -4.27 -0.34 15.66
CA GLN A 41 -2.84 -0.32 15.36
C GLN A 41 -2.62 -0.04 13.87
N VAL A 42 -1.58 0.73 13.57
CA VAL A 42 -1.18 1.09 12.21
C VAL A 42 0.26 0.71 11.98
N HIS A 43 0.54 0.06 10.85
CA HIS A 43 1.89 -0.29 10.42
C HIS A 43 2.15 0.29 9.02
N LEU A 44 3.25 1.03 8.89
CA LEU A 44 3.75 1.45 7.59
C LEU A 44 4.17 0.23 6.78
N SER A 45 3.91 0.30 5.47
CA SER A 45 4.36 -0.72 4.53
C SER A 45 5.88 -0.73 4.48
N LYS A 46 6.46 -1.93 4.54
CA LYS A 46 7.90 -2.14 4.50
C LYS A 46 8.25 -3.20 3.49
N ASP A 47 9.48 -3.17 2.99
CA ASP A 47 10.03 -4.26 2.20
C ASP A 47 10.56 -5.39 3.12
N GLY A 48 11.06 -6.47 2.51
CA GLY A 48 11.64 -7.61 3.22
C GLY A 48 12.87 -7.28 4.07
N ASN A 49 13.50 -6.12 3.86
CA ASN A 49 14.62 -5.63 4.67
C ASN A 49 14.17 -4.69 5.80
N GLY A 50 12.86 -4.41 5.90
CA GLY A 50 12.27 -3.51 6.89
C GLY A 50 12.33 -2.02 6.51
N ALA A 51 12.79 -1.68 5.29
CA ALA A 51 12.78 -0.31 4.79
C ALA A 51 11.37 0.10 4.35
N LEU A 52 11.04 1.38 4.45
CA LEU A 52 9.71 1.88 4.08
C LEU A 52 9.48 1.70 2.58
N SER A 53 8.32 1.15 2.22
CA SER A 53 7.95 0.87 0.84
C SER A 53 7.02 1.93 0.27
N VAL A 54 7.19 2.22 -1.01
CA VAL A 54 6.28 3.06 -1.81
C VAL A 54 5.05 2.29 -2.33
N MET A 55 4.97 0.99 -2.04
CA MET A 55 3.84 0.11 -2.38
C MET A 55 3.32 -0.60 -1.13
N HIS A 56 2.07 -1.08 -1.17
CA HIS A 56 1.50 -1.96 -0.13
C HIS A 56 2.13 -3.36 -0.21
N LEU A 57 3.07 -3.63 0.68
CA LEU A 57 3.73 -4.91 0.84
C LEU A 57 3.34 -5.48 2.20
N PHE A 58 3.15 -6.80 2.25
CA PHE A 58 2.83 -7.48 3.51
C PHE A 58 4.08 -7.77 4.34
N ASP A 59 5.27 -7.54 3.77
CA ASP A 59 6.54 -7.71 4.45
C ASP A 59 6.64 -6.77 5.67
N GLY A 60 7.15 -7.30 6.78
CA GLY A 60 7.29 -6.55 8.03
C GLY A 60 5.99 -6.28 8.80
N LEU A 61 4.85 -6.80 8.35
CA LEU A 61 3.62 -6.77 9.14
C LEU A 61 3.66 -7.78 10.30
N PRO A 62 2.95 -7.52 11.40
CA PRO A 62 2.84 -8.46 12.50
C PRO A 62 2.27 -9.80 12.04
N GLU A 63 2.85 -10.91 12.50
CA GLU A 63 2.42 -12.25 12.06
C GLU A 63 0.94 -12.53 12.37
N HIS A 64 0.43 -12.00 13.47
CA HIS A 64 -0.96 -12.16 13.86
C HIS A 64 -1.96 -11.41 12.95
N TRP A 65 -1.50 -10.55 12.03
CA TRP A 65 -2.34 -9.90 11.00
C TRP A 65 -2.45 -10.72 9.72
N ILE A 66 -1.54 -11.67 9.51
CA ILE A 66 -1.49 -12.50 8.31
C ILE A 66 -2.52 -13.63 8.45
N GLN A 67 -3.31 -13.83 7.39
CA GLN A 67 -4.31 -14.89 7.33
C GLN A 67 -3.74 -16.15 6.67
N GLU A 68 -3.00 -16.00 5.57
CA GLU A 68 -2.36 -17.10 4.84
C GLU A 68 -0.93 -16.76 4.45
N LYS A 69 -0.09 -17.78 4.43
CA LYS A 69 1.31 -17.73 3.97
C LYS A 69 1.56 -18.78 2.90
N ASP A 70 2.51 -18.52 2.02
CA ASP A 70 2.99 -19.50 1.06
C ASP A 70 3.89 -20.55 1.73
N ARG A 71 4.37 -21.53 0.94
CA ARG A 71 5.28 -22.59 1.42
C ARG A 71 6.64 -22.08 1.91
N GLN A 72 7.01 -20.85 1.56
CA GLN A 72 8.25 -20.20 1.96
C GLN A 72 8.04 -19.24 3.15
N GLY A 73 6.81 -19.14 3.67
CA GLY A 73 6.45 -18.27 4.80
C GLY A 73 6.12 -16.84 4.39
N LYS A 74 6.05 -16.52 3.09
CA LYS A 74 5.67 -15.19 2.61
C LYS A 74 4.17 -14.99 2.78
N ALA A 75 3.77 -13.85 3.33
CA ALA A 75 2.37 -13.49 3.49
C ALA A 75 1.66 -13.42 2.12
N LEU A 76 0.52 -14.10 2.00
CA LEU A 76 -0.33 -14.12 0.80
C LEU A 76 -1.61 -13.32 0.99
N SER A 77 -2.16 -13.30 2.22
CA SER A 77 -3.38 -12.57 2.53
C SER A 77 -3.38 -12.08 3.98
N LEU A 78 -4.14 -11.02 4.23
CA LEU A 78 -4.33 -10.43 5.55
C LEU A 78 -5.70 -10.82 6.10
N LYS A 79 -5.83 -10.77 7.42
CA LYS A 79 -7.14 -10.90 8.07
C LYS A 79 -8.08 -9.79 7.62
N SER A 80 -9.39 -10.07 7.59
CA SER A 80 -10.42 -9.13 7.11
C SER A 80 -10.52 -7.84 7.94
N GLU A 81 -10.00 -7.84 9.17
CA GLU A 81 -9.88 -6.67 10.04
C GLU A 81 -8.70 -5.75 9.70
N VAL A 82 -7.84 -6.13 8.76
CA VAL A 82 -6.70 -5.31 8.34
C VAL A 82 -7.04 -4.64 7.01
N ILE A 83 -7.06 -3.31 7.02
CA ILE A 83 -7.36 -2.49 5.83
C ILE A 83 -6.10 -1.80 5.32
N ALA A 84 -5.99 -1.67 4.00
CA ALA A 84 -4.94 -0.90 3.35
C ALA A 84 -5.33 0.58 3.26
N GLY A 85 -4.34 1.45 3.45
CA GLY A 85 -4.49 2.91 3.31
C GLY A 85 -3.14 3.60 3.32
N PHE A 86 -3.11 4.83 3.77
CA PHE A 86 -1.93 5.69 3.73
C PHE A 86 -1.81 6.51 5.01
N MET A 87 -0.58 6.77 5.43
CA MET A 87 -0.26 7.68 6.53
C MET A 87 0.18 9.02 5.97
N ARG A 88 -0.36 10.11 6.54
CA ARG A 88 0.09 11.48 6.34
C ARG A 88 -0.07 12.26 7.64
N ASN A 89 0.93 13.04 8.04
CA ASN A 89 0.90 13.86 9.26
C ASN A 89 0.44 13.08 10.52
N ALA A 90 0.93 11.84 10.69
CA ALA A 90 0.56 10.92 11.78
C ALA A 90 -0.91 10.44 11.79
N GLN A 91 -1.66 10.68 10.72
CA GLN A 91 -3.04 10.24 10.56
C GLN A 91 -3.17 9.24 9.41
N PHE A 92 -4.04 8.24 9.61
CA PHE A 92 -4.33 7.22 8.62
C PHE A 92 -5.52 7.65 7.75
N TYR A 93 -5.38 7.46 6.45
CA TYR A 93 -6.38 7.74 5.44
C TYR A 93 -6.58 6.51 4.56
N THR A 94 -7.84 6.16 4.33
CA THR A 94 -8.23 5.26 3.26
C THR A 94 -8.09 5.96 1.91
N LEU A 95 -7.97 5.17 0.85
CA LEU A 95 -7.93 5.72 -0.51
C LEU A 95 -9.19 6.55 -0.82
N SER A 96 -10.36 6.12 -0.33
CA SER A 96 -11.62 6.84 -0.48
C SER A 96 -11.61 8.21 0.18
N GLU A 97 -11.05 8.34 1.39
CA GLU A 97 -10.94 9.63 2.10
C GLU A 97 -10.02 10.58 1.34
N ILE A 98 -8.87 10.09 0.84
CA ILE A 98 -7.95 10.89 0.02
C ILE A 98 -8.66 11.41 -1.24
N MET A 99 -9.40 10.55 -1.94
CA MET A 99 -10.13 10.96 -3.15
C MET A 99 -11.22 11.99 -2.86
N HIS A 100 -11.90 11.88 -1.73
CA HIS A 100 -12.91 12.84 -1.32
C HIS A 100 -12.29 14.22 -1.06
N ASP A 101 -11.21 14.27 -0.28
CA ASP A 101 -10.52 15.52 0.07
C ASP A 101 -9.95 16.24 -1.17
N ILE A 102 -9.43 15.49 -2.15
CA ILE A 102 -8.88 16.08 -3.39
C ILE A 102 -9.99 16.63 -4.29
N SER A 103 -11.19 16.04 -4.26
CA SER A 103 -12.30 16.48 -5.12
C SER A 103 -12.96 17.78 -4.63
N ASP A 104 -12.73 18.16 -3.37
CA ASP A 104 -13.30 19.35 -2.72
C ASP A 104 -12.29 20.52 -2.59
N SER A 105 -11.09 20.37 -3.16
CA SER A 105 -10.01 21.38 -3.17
C SER A 105 -9.87 22.06 -4.53
#